data_AF-A0A0G1GJI5-F1
#
_entry.id   AF-A0A0G1GJI5-F1
#
_cell.length_a   1.000
_cell.length_b   1.000
_cell.length_c   1.000
_cell.angle_alpha   90.00
_cell.angle_beta   90.00
_cell.angle_gamma   90.00
#
_symmetry.space_group_name_H-M   'P 1'
#
loop_
_entity.id
_entity.type
_entity.pdbx_description
1 polymer ?
#
loop_
_entity_poly.entity_id
_entity_poly.type
_entity_poly.pdbx_seq_one_letter_code
_entity_poly.pdbx_strand_id
1 'polypeptide(L)'
;MSKIQVTTRSGRSIDVDTSEKACMAFGFRPGERFVMPTQGKAKGTVVGVAPLPVGAENLPEGTKVLCVQMDHTPECVYFNPTPNNLEKIND
;
A
#
# COMPACT_ATOMS: atom_id res chain seq x y z
N MET A 1 -8.75 12.21 11.54
CA MET A 1 -8.21 10.95 10.98
C MET A 1 -9.07 10.59 9.78
N SER A 2 -8.52 10.58 8.57
CA SER A 2 -9.27 10.20 7.37
C SER A 2 -9.01 8.72 7.11
N LYS A 3 -10.00 7.87 7.37
CA LYS A 3 -9.96 6.45 7.04
C LYS A 3 -11.07 6.14 6.06
N ILE A 4 -10.78 5.27 5.09
CA ILE A 4 -11.79 4.75 4.16
C ILE A 4 -11.81 3.23 4.23
N GLN A 5 -12.97 2.63 3.98
CA GLN A 5 -13.09 1.19 3.87
C GLN A 5 -12.87 0.77 2.42
N VAL A 6 -11.97 -0.20 2.21
CA VAL A 6 -11.62 -0.70 0.88
C VAL A 6 -11.90 -2.20 0.83
N THR A 7 -12.63 -2.65 -0.18
CA THR A 7 -12.87 -4.07 -0.43
C THR A 7 -11.83 -4.60 -1.39
N THR A 8 -10.92 -5.43 -0.89
CA THR A 8 -9.88 -6.07 -1.71
C THR A 8 -10.47 -7.10 -2.68
N ARG A 9 -9.68 -7.52 -3.67
CA ARG A 9 -10.05 -8.60 -4.62
C ARG A 9 -10.51 -9.89 -3.92
N SER A 10 -9.99 -10.18 -2.74
CA SER A 10 -10.38 -11.35 -1.93
C SER A 10 -11.75 -11.21 -1.24
N GLY A 11 -12.47 -10.10 -1.45
CA GLY A 11 -13.74 -9.78 -0.79
C GLY A 11 -13.60 -9.27 0.63
N ARG A 12 -12.38 -9.08 1.13
CA ARG A 12 -12.12 -8.58 2.49
C ARG A 12 -12.18 -7.05 2.51
N SER A 13 -12.98 -6.51 3.43
CA SER A 13 -13.02 -5.07 3.74
C SER A 13 -11.94 -4.70 4.74
N ILE A 14 -11.17 -3.66 4.45
CA ILE A 14 -10.05 -3.19 5.25
C ILE A 14 -10.16 -1.69 5.46
N ASP A 15 -9.94 -1.22 6.68
CA ASP A 15 -9.85 0.21 6.98
C ASP A 15 -8.46 0.74 6.60
N VAL A 16 -8.42 1.69 5.69
CA VAL A 16 -7.19 2.26 5.14
C VAL A 16 -7.06 3.70 5.63
N ASP A 17 -5.93 4.02 6.27
CA ASP A 17 -5.57 5.39 6.66
C ASP A 17 -5.05 6.15 5.45
N THR A 18 -5.82 7.13 5.00
CA THR A 18 -5.50 7.98 3.84
C THR A 18 -4.84 9.29 4.24
N SER A 19 -4.37 9.42 5.48
CA SER A 19 -3.61 10.60 5.89
C SER A 19 -2.23 10.61 5.22
N GLU A 20 -1.77 11.80 4.83
CA GLU A 20 -0.42 11.98 4.31
C GLU A 20 0.63 11.49 5.31
N LYS A 21 0.44 11.75 6.61
CA LYS A 21 1.35 11.31 7.68
C LYS A 21 1.55 9.79 7.67
N ALA A 22 0.50 9.01 7.42
CA ALA A 22 0.60 7.56 7.34
C ALA A 22 1.41 7.14 6.09
N CYS A 23 1.09 7.73 4.92
CA CYS A 23 1.72 7.38 3.65
C CYS A 23 3.18 7.84 3.55
N MET A 24 3.54 8.96 4.21
CA MET A 24 4.91 9.48 4.25
C MET A 24 5.91 8.49 4.82
N ALA A 25 5.48 7.55 5.67
CA ALA A 25 6.34 6.47 6.14
C ALA A 25 6.89 5.58 5.02
N PHE A 26 6.28 5.63 3.84
CA PHE A 26 6.69 4.93 2.63
C PHE A 26 7.28 5.89 1.58
N GLY A 27 7.39 7.19 1.90
CA GLY A 27 7.78 8.23 0.97
C GLY A 27 6.71 8.60 -0.05
N PHE A 28 5.47 8.08 0.06
CA PHE A 28 4.37 8.37 -0.87
C PHE A 28 3.29 9.26 -0.25
N ARG A 29 2.45 9.84 -1.11
CA ARG A 29 1.19 10.48 -0.74
C ARG A 29 0.00 9.66 -1.26
N PRO A 30 -1.18 9.72 -0.60
CA PRO A 30 -2.42 9.22 -1.18
C PRO A 30 -2.63 9.84 -2.56
N GLY A 31 -2.99 9.02 -3.55
CA GLY A 31 -3.17 9.45 -4.95
C GLY A 31 -1.88 9.47 -5.78
N GLU A 32 -0.70 9.27 -5.18
CA GLU A 32 0.57 9.25 -5.91
C GLU A 32 0.71 7.96 -6.74
N ARG A 33 1.26 8.09 -7.95
CA ARG A 33 1.47 6.97 -8.87
C ARG A 33 2.83 6.33 -8.62
N PHE A 34 2.89 5.01 -8.78
CA PHE A 34 4.13 4.25 -8.62
C PHE A 34 4.22 3.13 -9.66
N VAL A 35 5.43 2.60 -9.83
CA VAL A 35 5.69 1.31 -10.49
C VAL A 35 6.13 0.30 -9.43
N MET A 36 5.55 -0.89 -9.47
CA MET A 36 6.07 -2.07 -8.79
C MET A 36 7.02 -2.81 -9.74
N PRO A 37 8.36 -2.66 -9.59
CA PRO A 37 9.32 -3.34 -10.46
C PRO A 37 9.26 -4.86 -10.32
N THR A 38 8.87 -5.36 -9.14
CA THR A 38 8.81 -6.80 -8.80
C THR A 38 7.64 -7.56 -9.48
N GLN A 39 6.60 -6.85 -9.93
CA GLN A 39 5.46 -7.43 -10.65
C GLN A 39 5.45 -7.00 -12.13
N GLY A 40 6.58 -7.18 -12.84
CA GLY A 40 6.62 -6.93 -14.28
C GLY A 40 6.35 -5.47 -14.69
N LYS A 41 6.70 -4.50 -13.84
CA LYS A 41 6.42 -3.06 -14.01
C LYS A 41 4.94 -2.69 -13.95
N ALA A 42 4.17 -3.37 -13.10
CA ALA A 42 2.78 -3.00 -12.85
C ALA A 42 2.70 -1.58 -12.29
N LYS A 43 1.76 -0.77 -12.80
CA LYS A 43 1.54 0.62 -12.38
C LYS A 43 0.35 0.67 -11.43
N GLY A 44 0.46 1.51 -10.40
CA GLY A 44 -0.61 1.69 -9.44
C GLY A 44 -0.69 3.09 -8.88
N THR A 45 -1.72 3.31 -8.07
CA THR A 45 -1.91 4.53 -7.29
C THR A 45 -1.98 4.19 -5.81
N VAL A 46 -1.30 4.96 -4.96
CA VAL A 46 -1.38 4.78 -3.51
C VAL A 46 -2.76 5.18 -3.01
N VAL A 47 -3.43 4.29 -2.28
CA VAL A 47 -4.71 4.60 -1.62
C VAL A 47 -4.44 5.07 -0.20
N GLY A 48 -3.63 4.32 0.55
CA GLY A 48 -3.25 4.66 1.91
C GLY A 48 -2.59 3.50 2.63
N VAL A 49 -2.58 3.54 3.96
CA VAL A 49 -1.92 2.52 4.79
C VAL A 49 -2.96 1.64 5.48
N ALA A 50 -2.84 0.33 5.31
CA ALA A 50 -3.71 -0.64 5.97
C ALA A 50 -3.05 -1.16 7.26
N PRO A 51 -3.84 -1.58 8.26
CA PRO A 51 -3.34 -2.36 9.38
C PRO A 51 -2.80 -3.71 8.89
N LEU A 52 -1.89 -4.30 9.68
CA LEU A 52 -1.46 -5.67 9.45
C LEU A 52 -2.67 -6.62 9.60
N PRO A 53 -2.84 -7.61 8.71
CA PRO A 53 -3.89 -8.59 8.88
C PRO A 53 -3.64 -9.46 10.12
N VAL A 54 -4.72 -9.95 10.71
CA VAL A 54 -4.67 -10.92 11.81
C VAL A 54 -3.88 -12.15 11.36
N GLY A 55 -2.87 -12.56 12.13
CA GLY A 55 -1.95 -13.67 11.80
C GLY A 55 -0.67 -13.24 11.06
N ALA A 56 -0.41 -11.94 10.90
CA ALA A 56 0.83 -11.41 10.36
C ALA A 56 2.03 -11.46 11.35
N GLU A 57 1.95 -12.29 12.39
CA GLU A 57 2.95 -12.46 13.46
C GLU A 57 4.31 -12.98 12.96
N ASN A 58 4.35 -13.58 11.77
CA ASN A 58 5.58 -14.04 11.13
C ASN A 58 6.20 -13.01 10.18
N LEU A 59 5.64 -11.80 10.06
CA LEU A 59 6.24 -10.76 9.24
C LEU A 59 7.41 -10.10 9.97
N PRO A 60 8.46 -9.70 9.25
CA PRO A 60 9.58 -8.95 9.83
C PRO A 60 9.10 -7.75 10.65
N GLU A 61 9.79 -7.48 11.76
CA GLU A 61 9.50 -6.32 12.59
C GLU A 61 9.55 -5.04 11.74
N GLY A 62 8.55 -4.16 11.92
CA GLY A 62 8.43 -2.93 11.15
C GLY A 62 7.79 -3.10 9.77
N THR A 63 7.30 -4.30 9.42
CA THR A 63 6.49 -4.49 8.20
C THR A 63 5.25 -3.60 8.25
N LYS A 64 5.02 -2.85 7.18
CA LYS A 64 3.83 -2.01 7.00
C LYS A 64 3.08 -2.43 5.75
N VAL A 65 1.78 -2.16 5.71
CA VAL A 65 0.93 -2.53 4.57
C VAL A 65 0.50 -1.27 3.85
N LEU A 66 0.85 -1.16 2.57
CA LEU A 66 0.34 -0.11 1.70
C LEU A 66 -0.83 -0.67 0.91
N CYS A 67 -1.98 -0.02 1.00
CA CYS A 67 -3.09 -0.28 0.10
C CYS A 67 -2.90 0.55 -1.17
N VAL A 68 -2.96 -0.13 -2.30
CA VAL A 68 -2.73 0.44 -3.62
C VAL A 68 -3.85 0.03 -4.56
N GLN A 69 -4.11 0.84 -5.56
CA GLN A 69 -5.08 0.55 -6.61
C GLN A 69 -4.34 0.22 -7.91
N MET A 70 -4.51 -1.02 -8.38
CA MET A 70 -3.92 -1.56 -9.60
C MET A 70 -5.06 -1.91 -10.56
N ASP A 71 -5.09 -1.34 -11.76
CA ASP A 71 -6.10 -1.63 -12.80
C ASP A 71 -7.56 -1.70 -12.26
N HIS A 72 -7.94 -0.70 -11.47
CA HIS A 72 -9.25 -0.58 -10.80
C HIS A 72 -9.54 -1.58 -9.67
N THR A 73 -8.59 -2.43 -9.30
CA THR A 73 -8.70 -3.33 -8.15
C THR A 73 -7.77 -2.89 -7.01
N PRO A 74 -8.30 -2.63 -5.81
CA PRO A 74 -7.47 -2.35 -4.66
C PRO A 74 -6.81 -3.63 -4.14
N GLU A 75 -5.53 -3.53 -3.85
CA GLU A 75 -4.68 -4.60 -3.35
C GLU A 75 -3.82 -4.09 -2.19
N CYS A 76 -3.49 -4.96 -1.24
CA CYS A 76 -2.64 -4.63 -0.11
C CYS A 76 -1.27 -5.26 -0.32
N VAL A 77 -0.26 -4.42 -0.39
CA VAL A 77 1.13 -4.85 -0.61
C VAL A 77 1.90 -4.67 0.69
N TYR A 78 2.62 -5.72 1.07
CA TYR A 78 3.45 -5.73 2.28
C TYR A 78 4.80 -5.11 1.97
N PHE A 79 5.19 -4.14 2.79
CA PHE A 79 6.47 -3.48 2.72
C PHE A 79 7.27 -3.80 3.96
N ASN A 80 8.36 -4.53 3.75
CA ASN A 80 9.49 -4.48 4.66
C ASN A 80 10.31 -3.23 4.25
N PRO A 81 10.75 -2.36 5.17
CA PRO A 81 11.55 -1.16 4.88
C PRO A 81 12.92 -1.40 4.20
N THR A 82 13.18 -2.56 3.59
CA THR A 82 14.29 -2.72 2.66
C THR A 82 14.05 -1.91 1.37
N PRO A 83 15.06 -1.21 0.84
CA PRO A 83 14.87 0.00 0.03
C PRO A 83 14.26 -0.11 -1.39
N ASN A 84 13.80 -1.27 -1.88
CA ASN A 84 13.66 -1.47 -3.33
C ASN A 84 12.30 -1.96 -3.87
N ASN A 85 11.20 -1.82 -3.14
CA ASN A 85 9.93 -2.42 -3.60
C ASN A 85 9.03 -1.50 -4.45
N LEU A 86 9.25 -0.18 -4.46
CA LEU A 86 8.47 0.77 -5.26
C LEU A 86 9.35 1.87 -5.83
N GLU A 87 9.16 2.16 -7.11
CA GLU A 87 9.74 3.35 -7.75
C GLU A 87 8.64 4.36 -8.03
N LYS A 88 8.88 5.61 -7.65
CA LYS A 88 7.99 6.72 -8.00
C LYS A 88 8.01 6.92 -9.51
N ILE A 89 6.83 7.11 -10.10
CA ILE A 89 6.74 7.62 -11.47
C ILE A 89 6.81 9.14 -11.36
N ASN A 90 7.96 9.72 -11.73
CA ASN A 90 8.02 11.14 -12.03
C ASN A 90 7.46 11.31 -13.45
N ASP A 91 6.36 12.05 -13.57
CA ASP A 91 5.86 12.56 -14.84
C ASP A 91 6.78 13.69 -15.35
#